data_AF-A0A2W1A7U1-F1
#
_entry.id   AF-A0A2W1A7U1-F1
#
_cell.length_a   1.000
_cell.length_b   1.000
_cell.length_c   1.000
_cell.angle_alpha   90.00
_cell.angle_beta   90.00
_cell.angle_gamma   90.00
#
_symmetry.space_group_name_H-M   'P 1'
#
loop_
_entity.id
_entity.type
_entity.pdbx_description
1 polymer ?
#
loop_
_entity_poly.entity_id
_entity_poly.type
_entity_poly.pdbx_seq_one_letter_code
_entity_poly.pdbx_strand_id
1 'polypeptide(L)'
;MYGTLAGALAARKVEFDRSTFTADVEGTIEGAEKETIRITKIHVNYHVAIPADQRDTFDRALRVHPAGCPAHESVKDAIAITHSADVTAR
;
A
#
# COMPACT_ATOMS: atom_id res chain seq x y z
N MET A 1 2.59 -1.44 -5.46
CA MET A 1 2.34 -0.77 -4.17
C MET A 1 3.23 -1.35 -3.08
N TYR A 2 3.08 -2.64 -2.74
CA TYR A 2 3.95 -3.37 -1.79
C TYR A 2 5.45 -3.14 -1.98
N GLY A 3 6.00 -3.43 -3.16
CA GLY A 3 7.44 -3.26 -3.41
C GLY A 3 7.93 -1.80 -3.31
N THR A 4 7.09 -0.85 -3.73
CA THR A 4 7.42 0.58 -3.64
C THR A 4 7.46 1.05 -2.18
N LEU A 5 6.52 0.60 -1.34
CA LEU A 5 6.57 0.88 0.09
C LEU A 5 7.81 0.25 0.73
N ALA A 6 8.10 -1.03 0.46
CA ALA A 6 9.30 -1.70 0.96
C ALA A 6 10.59 -0.94 0.60
N GLY A 7 10.71 -0.49 -0.65
CA GLY A 7 11.83 0.34 -1.10
C GLY A 7 11.89 1.69 -0.39
N ALA A 8 10.75 2.35 -0.20
CA ALA A 8 10.67 3.63 0.51
C ALA A 8 11.08 3.52 1.99
N LEU A 9 10.73 2.41 2.66
CA LEU A 9 11.12 2.10 4.03
C LEU A 9 12.63 1.84 4.12
N ALA A 10 13.17 1.00 3.23
CA ALA A 10 14.60 0.72 3.19
C ALA A 10 15.44 1.99 2.94
N ALA A 11 15.03 2.85 2.01
CA ALA A 11 15.72 4.11 1.73
C ALA A 11 15.73 5.08 2.93
N ARG A 12 14.72 4.98 3.81
CA ARG A 12 14.59 5.77 5.04
C ARG A 12 15.20 5.10 6.26
N LYS A 13 15.82 3.92 6.08
CA LYS A 13 16.39 3.10 7.16
C LYS A 13 15.36 2.73 8.24
N VAL A 14 14.08 2.57 7.84
CA VAL A 14 13.09 1.97 8.73
C VAL A 14 13.43 0.49 8.87
N GLU A 15 13.60 0.04 10.09
CA GLU A 15 13.81 -1.37 10.40
C GLU A 15 12.46 -2.10 10.33
N PHE A 16 12.38 -3.11 9.48
CA PHE A 16 11.22 -3.99 9.39
C PHE A 16 11.69 -5.39 9.00
N ASP A 17 10.98 -6.40 9.49
CA ASP A 17 11.23 -7.79 9.12
C ASP A 17 10.52 -8.11 7.80
N ARG A 18 11.30 -8.49 6.78
CA ARG A 18 10.79 -8.82 5.45
C ARG A 18 9.98 -10.11 5.42
N SER A 19 10.17 -11.01 6.39
CA SER A 19 9.42 -12.27 6.47
C SER A 19 8.01 -12.06 7.01
N THR A 20 7.79 -11.00 7.79
CA THR A 20 6.50 -10.64 8.37
C THR A 20 5.84 -9.42 7.70
N PHE A 21 6.56 -8.72 6.82
CA PHE A 21 5.98 -7.66 6.01
C PHE A 21 5.09 -8.24 4.91
N THR A 22 3.77 -8.15 5.08
CA THR A 22 2.78 -8.67 4.13
C THR A 22 1.74 -7.59 3.79
N ALA A 23 0.83 -7.90 2.86
CA ALA A 23 -0.30 -7.04 2.57
C ALA A 23 -1.50 -7.88 2.12
N ASP A 24 -2.67 -7.51 2.62
CA ASP A 24 -3.94 -7.98 2.08
C ASP A 24 -4.45 -6.97 1.05
N VAL A 25 -5.00 -7.48 -0.05
CA VAL A 25 -5.53 -6.66 -1.13
C VAL A 25 -6.97 -7.05 -1.41
N GLU A 26 -7.88 -6.11 -1.19
CA GLU A 26 -9.29 -6.26 -1.53
C GLU A 26 -9.61 -5.47 -2.80
N GLY A 27 -10.35 -6.09 -3.73
CA GLY A 27 -10.83 -5.45 -4.95
C GLY A 27 -12.35 -5.48 -5.02
N THR A 28 -12.96 -4.34 -5.31
CA THR A 28 -14.40 -4.25 -5.58
C THR A 28 -14.62 -4.28 -7.09
N ILE A 29 -15.48 -5.21 -7.54
CA ILE A 29 -15.89 -5.34 -8.92
C ILE A 29 -17.36 -4.93 -9.03
N GLU A 30 -17.65 -3.92 -9.86
CA GLU A 30 -18.99 -3.38 -10.06
C GLU A 30 -19.36 -3.47 -11.55
N GLY A 31 -20.67 -3.52 -11.85
CA GLY A 31 -21.16 -3.51 -13.23
C GLY A 31 -20.97 -2.12 -13.86
N ALA A 32 -20.50 -2.08 -15.12
CA ALA A 32 -20.43 -0.85 -15.91
C ALA A 32 -21.63 -0.76 -16.87
N GLU A 33 -21.90 0.44 -17.41
CA GLU A 33 -23.13 0.76 -18.15
C GLU A 33 -23.38 -0.02 -19.47
N LYS A 34 -22.58 -1.04 -19.80
CA LYS A 34 -22.70 -1.86 -21.02
C LYS A 34 -22.24 -3.32 -20.81
N GLU A 35 -22.88 -4.03 -19.88
CA GLU A 35 -22.74 -5.49 -19.61
C GLU A 35 -21.36 -6.02 -19.17
N THR A 36 -20.33 -5.16 -19.08
CA THR A 36 -19.00 -5.57 -18.59
C THR A 36 -18.80 -5.14 -17.14
N ILE A 37 -18.17 -5.99 -16.34
CA ILE A 37 -17.75 -5.68 -14.98
C ILE A 37 -16.36 -5.04 -14.95
N ARG A 38 -16.11 -4.12 -14.02
CA ARG A 38 -14.81 -3.47 -13.84
C ARG A 38 -14.41 -3.46 -12.38
N ILE A 39 -13.11 -3.51 -12.14
CA ILE A 39 -12.57 -3.20 -10.81
C ILE A 39 -12.70 -1.69 -10.63
N THR A 40 -13.45 -1.24 -9.63
CA THR A 40 -13.67 0.19 -9.37
C THR A 40 -12.89 0.67 -8.15
N LYS A 41 -12.59 -0.24 -7.22
CA LYS A 41 -11.85 0.06 -5.99
C LYS A 41 -10.84 -1.03 -5.71
N ILE A 42 -9.69 -0.61 -5.19
CA ILE A 42 -8.72 -1.50 -4.57
C ILE A 42 -8.32 -0.91 -3.23
N HIS A 43 -8.33 -1.73 -2.18
CA HIS A 43 -7.78 -1.38 -0.88
C HIS A 43 -6.59 -2.28 -0.55
N VAL A 44 -5.46 -1.69 -0.18
CA VAL A 44 -4.26 -2.41 0.24
C VAL A 44 -4.02 -2.17 1.72
N ASN A 45 -4.14 -3.20 2.54
CA ASN A 45 -3.80 -3.13 3.95
C ASN A 45 -2.45 -3.81 4.19
N TYR A 46 -1.46 -3.06 4.65
CA TYR A 46 -0.13 -3.57 4.96
C TYR A 46 -0.03 -4.10 6.39
N HIS A 47 0.69 -5.19 6.61
CA HIS A 47 1.04 -5.69 7.94
C HIS A 47 2.54 -5.55 8.13
N VAL A 48 2.95 -4.85 9.18
CA VAL A 48 4.37 -4.55 9.40
C VAL A 48 4.71 -4.39 10.88
N ALA A 49 5.83 -4.99 11.29
CA ALA A 49 6.44 -4.76 12.59
C ALA A 49 7.60 -3.79 12.45
N ILE A 50 7.58 -2.69 13.21
CA ILE A 50 8.66 -1.67 13.23
C ILE A 50 9.00 -1.24 14.67
N PRO A 51 10.19 -0.70 14.92
CA PRO A 51 10.49 0.01 16.15
C PRO A 51 9.51 1.18 16.38
N ALA A 52 9.04 1.34 17.62
CA ALA A 52 8.05 2.36 17.97
C ALA A 52 8.53 3.80 17.69
N ASP A 53 9.83 4.04 17.85
CA ASP A 53 10.49 5.33 17.58
C ASP A 53 10.57 5.67 16.08
N GLN A 54 10.28 4.72 15.20
CA GLN A 54 10.28 4.92 13.75
C GLN A 54 8.89 5.12 13.15
N ARG A 55 7.83 5.14 13.97
CA ARG A 55 6.44 5.25 13.52
C ARG A 55 6.19 6.46 12.61
N ASP A 56 6.67 7.63 12.98
CA ASP A 56 6.50 8.84 12.17
C ASP A 56 7.18 8.73 10.79
N THR A 57 8.34 8.09 10.73
CA THR A 57 9.05 7.88 9.46
C THR A 57 8.34 6.85 8.59
N PHE A 58 7.80 5.79 9.20
CA PHE A 58 6.93 4.83 8.53
C PHE A 58 5.67 5.50 7.96
N ASP A 59 4.93 6.27 8.77
CA ASP A 59 3.67 6.91 8.35
C ASP A 59 3.89 7.91 7.21
N ARG A 60 5.03 8.61 7.20
CA ARG A 60 5.44 9.45 6.05
C ARG A 60 5.69 8.61 4.81
N ALA A 61 6.40 7.48 4.92
CA ALA A 61 6.66 6.60 3.79
C ALA A 61 5.36 6.01 3.23
N LEU A 62 4.47 5.54 4.13
CA LEU A 62 3.15 5.03 3.78
C LEU A 62 2.34 6.08 3.02
N ARG A 63 2.33 7.35 3.44
CA ARG A 63 1.59 8.39 2.73
C ARG A 63 2.13 8.71 1.34
N VAL A 64 3.45 8.70 1.14
CA VAL A 64 4.06 9.22 -0.12
C VAL A 64 4.40 8.14 -1.15
N HIS A 65 4.45 6.87 -0.76
CA HIS A 65 4.81 5.79 -1.69
C HIS A 65 3.90 5.65 -2.94
N PRO A 66 2.59 5.99 -2.94
CA PRO A 66 1.76 5.80 -4.13
C PRO A 66 2.27 6.61 -5.33
N ALA A 67 2.72 7.85 -5.11
CA ALA A 67 3.20 8.75 -6.16
C ALA A 67 4.47 8.25 -6.88
N GLY A 68 5.22 7.34 -6.24
CA GLY A 68 6.39 6.69 -6.84
C GLY A 68 6.10 5.27 -7.34
N CYS A 69 4.85 4.80 -7.33
CA CYS A 69 4.51 3.43 -7.68
C CYS A 69 4.02 3.31 -9.13
N PRO A 70 4.77 2.62 -10.03
CA PRO A 70 4.37 2.49 -11.43
C PRO A 70 2.98 1.84 -11.60
N ALA A 71 2.67 0.85 -10.77
CA ALA A 71 1.39 0.15 -10.82
C ALA A 71 0.21 1.03 -10.40
N HIS A 72 0.39 1.93 -9.41
CA HIS A 72 -0.65 2.88 -9.02
C HIS A 72 -0.87 3.94 -10.10
N GLU A 73 0.22 4.54 -10.57
CA GLU A 73 0.18 5.57 -11.62
C GLU A 73 -0.47 5.05 -12.91
N SER A 74 -0.32 3.77 -13.22
CA SER A 74 -0.88 3.16 -14.42
C SER A 74 -2.41 3.04 -14.42
N VAL A 75 -3.06 3.07 -13.25
CA VAL A 75 -4.51 2.77 -13.14
C VAL A 75 -5.30 3.72 -12.25
N LYS A 76 -4.67 4.67 -11.57
CA LYS A 76 -5.31 5.55 -10.57
C LYS A 76 -6.48 6.39 -11.10
N ASP A 77 -6.50 6.69 -12.39
CA ASP A 77 -7.58 7.46 -13.02
C ASP A 77 -8.79 6.58 -13.38
N ALA A 78 -8.64 5.26 -13.31
CA ALA A 78 -9.69 4.28 -13.59
C ALA A 78 -10.14 3.51 -12.34
N ILE A 79 -9.27 3.35 -11.35
CA ILE A 79 -9.50 2.56 -10.14
C ILE A 79 -9.19 3.43 -8.92
N ALA A 80 -10.15 3.57 -8.01
CA ALA A 80 -9.92 4.23 -6.73
C ALA A 80 -9.06 3.33 -5.84
N ILE A 81 -7.79 3.69 -5.66
CA ILE A 81 -6.84 2.93 -4.84
C ILE A 81 -6.67 3.62 -3.48
N THR A 82 -6.90 2.88 -2.40
CA THR A 82 -6.64 3.32 -1.03
C THR A 82 -5.64 2.39 -0.33
N HIS A 83 -5.06 2.84 0.77
CA HIS A 83 -4.13 2.03 1.55
C HIS A 83 -4.22 2.34 3.05
N SER A 84 -3.94 1.34 3.86
CA SER A 84 -3.78 1.42 5.32
C SER A 84 -2.64 0.51 5.77
N ALA A 85 -2.29 0.57 7.06
CA ALA A 85 -1.33 -0.35 7.64
C ALA A 85 -1.69 -0.70 9.08
N ASP A 86 -1.62 -1.98 9.39
CA ASP A 86 -1.56 -2.51 10.74
C ASP A 86 -0.09 -2.56 11.18
N VAL A 87 0.25 -1.66 12.10
CA VAL A 87 1.62 -1.48 12.58
C VAL A 87 1.74 -2.04 13.99
N THR A 88 2.60 -3.04 14.15
CA THR A 88 2.96 -3.59 15.46
C THR A 88 4.33 -3.10 15.90
N ALA A 89 4.50 -2.94 17.21
CA ALA A 89 5.82 -2.67 17.79
C ALA A 89 6.65 -3.96 17.81
N ARG A 90 7.93 -3.85 17.46
CA ARG A 90 8.91 -4.94 17.58
C ARG A 90 9.79 -4.81 18.81
#